data_AF-A0A3S4ILZ9-F1
#
_entry.id   AF-A0A3S4ILZ9-F1
#
_cell.length_a   1.000
_cell.length_b   1.000
_cell.length_c   1.000
_cell.angle_alpha   90.00
_cell.angle_beta   90.00
_cell.angle_gamma   90.00
#
_symmetry.space_group_name_H-M   'P 1'
#
loop_
_entity.id
_entity.type
_entity.pdbx_description
1 polymer ?
#
loop_
_entity_poly.entity_id
_entity_poly.type
_entity_poly.pdbx_seq_one_letter_code
_entity_poly.pdbx_strand_id
1 'polypeptide(L)'
;MEDAPHHWHFINMRIWPRLVDGVGILRGIEANIKNINGEIDCSGKMFDSLDLIIAGFHEPVFAPHDKETNTQAMIATIASGKVHIISHPGNPKYPVEVKAIAQAAAKHHVALEINNSSFLHSRKGSEDNCRAGRCRRTRCGRLGSVRL
;
A
#
# COMPACT_ATOMS: atom_id res chain seq x y z
N MET A 1 -8.95 5.67 13.37
CA MET A 1 -8.13 6.14 14.50
C MET A 1 -8.72 7.43 15.01
N GLU A 2 -8.66 7.71 16.31
CA GLU A 2 -9.30 8.89 16.93
C GLU A 2 -8.78 10.22 16.35
N ASP A 3 -7.47 10.32 16.08
CA ASP A 3 -6.83 11.50 15.47
C ASP A 3 -6.65 11.41 13.94
N ALA A 4 -7.30 10.46 13.26
CA ALA A 4 -7.20 10.38 11.79
C ALA A 4 -7.99 11.52 11.12
N PRO A 5 -7.55 11.99 9.93
CA PRO A 5 -8.34 12.93 9.15
C PRO A 5 -9.76 12.39 8.92
N HIS A 6 -10.77 13.23 9.19
CA HIS A 6 -12.16 12.88 8.92
C HIS A 6 -12.35 12.62 7.41
N HIS A 7 -13.27 11.72 7.02
CA HIS A 7 -13.48 11.34 5.61
C HIS A 7 -13.76 12.53 4.67
N TRP A 8 -14.31 13.63 5.19
CA TRP A 8 -14.48 14.89 4.46
C TRP A 8 -13.17 15.52 3.97
N HIS A 9 -12.05 15.32 4.67
CA HIS A 9 -10.73 15.74 4.22
C HIS A 9 -10.44 15.19 2.82
N PHE A 10 -10.59 13.87 2.66
CA PHE A 10 -10.34 13.17 1.40
C PHE A 10 -11.35 13.52 0.32
N ILE A 11 -12.64 13.62 0.66
CA ILE A 11 -13.66 14.05 -0.30
C ILE A 11 -13.39 15.47 -0.79
N ASN A 12 -12.96 16.37 0.10
CA ASN A 12 -12.72 17.75 -0.25
C ASN A 12 -11.45 17.95 -1.09
N MET A 13 -10.53 16.99 -1.13
CA MET A 13 -9.40 17.03 -2.07
C MET A 13 -9.84 17.20 -3.53
N ARG A 14 -11.11 16.86 -3.85
CA ARG A 14 -11.70 17.09 -5.17
C ARG A 14 -11.56 18.53 -5.71
N ILE A 15 -11.41 19.52 -4.81
CA ILE A 15 -11.28 20.93 -5.18
C ILE A 15 -9.84 21.36 -5.49
N TRP A 16 -8.84 20.54 -5.17
CA TRP A 16 -7.43 20.91 -5.35
C TRP A 16 -7.11 21.12 -6.84
N PRO A 17 -6.30 22.12 -7.21
CA PRO A 17 -5.85 22.25 -8.58
C PRO A 17 -5.10 20.98 -9.02
N ARG A 18 -5.27 20.58 -10.28
CA ARG A 18 -4.53 19.43 -10.86
C ARG A 18 -3.09 19.77 -11.21
N LEU A 19 -2.79 21.05 -11.37
CA LEU A 19 -1.51 21.57 -11.80
C LEU A 19 -1.23 22.88 -11.06
N VAL A 20 -0.06 23.01 -10.46
CA VAL A 20 0.46 24.27 -9.90
C VAL A 20 1.90 24.41 -10.38
N ASP A 21 2.22 25.53 -11.04
CA ASP A 21 3.57 25.82 -11.56
C ASP A 21 4.19 24.68 -12.40
N GLY A 22 3.36 24.00 -13.21
CA GLY A 22 3.79 22.88 -14.05
C GLY A 22 3.95 21.54 -13.30
N VAL A 23 3.68 21.50 -12.00
CA VAL A 23 3.72 20.28 -11.17
C VAL A 23 2.32 19.67 -11.05
N GLY A 24 2.17 18.43 -11.51
CA GLY A 24 0.92 17.68 -11.42
C GLY A 24 0.65 17.20 -10.00
N ILE A 25 -0.60 17.32 -9.54
CA ILE A 25 -1.01 16.95 -8.18
C ILE A 25 -2.02 15.80 -8.23
N LEU A 26 -1.58 14.64 -7.73
CA LEU A 26 -2.45 13.50 -7.46
C LEU A 26 -3.01 13.58 -6.04
N ARG A 27 -4.28 13.24 -5.90
CA ARG A 27 -5.00 13.21 -4.62
C ARG A 27 -5.01 11.76 -4.17
N GLY A 28 -4.45 11.49 -3.01
CA GLY A 28 -4.27 10.11 -2.57
C GLY A 28 -4.51 9.89 -1.09
N ILE A 29 -4.58 8.62 -0.74
CA ILE A 29 -4.66 8.13 0.63
C ILE A 29 -3.66 7.00 0.81
N GLU A 30 -2.99 6.97 1.96
CA GLU A 30 -2.40 5.75 2.52
C GLU A 30 -3.43 5.17 3.49
N ALA A 31 -4.26 4.27 2.99
CA ALA A 31 -5.31 3.61 3.75
C ALA A 31 -4.71 2.52 4.66
N ASN A 32 -5.36 2.30 5.79
CA ASN A 32 -5.01 1.23 6.70
C ASN A 32 -5.72 -0.07 6.28
N ILE A 33 -4.98 -1.16 6.16
CA ILE A 33 -5.56 -2.51 6.07
C ILE A 33 -6.19 -2.84 7.42
N LYS A 34 -7.46 -3.23 7.43
CA LYS A 34 -8.24 -3.39 8.67
C LYS A 34 -8.34 -4.83 9.14
N ASN A 35 -8.34 -5.81 8.24
CA ASN A 35 -8.58 -7.21 8.57
C ASN A 35 -8.11 -8.18 7.48
N ILE A 36 -8.20 -9.47 7.79
CA ILE A 36 -7.83 -10.59 6.90
C ILE A 36 -8.70 -10.73 5.65
N ASN A 37 -9.83 -10.02 5.58
CA ASN A 37 -10.70 -9.99 4.40
C ASN A 37 -10.28 -8.90 3.40
N GLY A 38 -9.21 -8.15 3.70
CA GLY A 38 -8.64 -7.16 2.80
C GLY A 38 -9.39 -5.82 2.80
N GLU A 39 -10.25 -5.57 3.79
CA GLU A 39 -10.93 -4.29 3.92
C GLU A 39 -9.95 -3.18 4.29
N ILE A 40 -10.18 -1.98 3.75
CA ILE A 40 -9.41 -0.77 4.05
C ILE A 40 -10.35 0.32 4.57
N ASP A 41 -9.80 1.32 5.26
CA ASP A 41 -10.54 2.48 5.76
C ASP A 41 -10.76 3.58 4.71
N CYS A 42 -11.00 3.18 3.46
CA CYS A 42 -11.45 4.03 2.37
C CYS A 42 -12.81 3.52 1.87
N SER A 43 -13.81 4.38 1.82
CA SER A 43 -15.19 3.97 1.47
C SER A 43 -15.97 5.04 0.70
N GLY A 44 -16.98 4.58 -0.05
CA GLY A 44 -17.95 5.42 -0.74
C GLY A 44 -17.32 6.57 -1.52
N LYS A 45 -17.78 7.79 -1.22
CA LYS A 45 -17.39 9.03 -1.92
C LYS A 45 -15.90 9.37 -1.84
N MET A 46 -15.13 8.73 -0.95
CA MET A 46 -13.67 8.89 -0.92
C MET A 46 -13.06 8.35 -2.22
N PHE A 47 -13.47 7.17 -2.69
CA PHE A 47 -12.96 6.59 -3.94
C PHE A 47 -13.24 7.50 -5.14
N ASP A 48 -14.41 8.17 -5.17
CA ASP A 48 -14.78 9.07 -6.25
C ASP A 48 -13.92 10.35 -6.32
N SER A 49 -13.21 10.68 -5.23
CA SER A 49 -12.48 11.95 -5.09
C SER A 49 -10.96 11.78 -5.15
N LEU A 50 -10.46 10.54 -5.09
CA LEU A 50 -9.04 10.19 -5.01
C LEU A 50 -8.56 9.53 -6.30
N ASP A 51 -7.33 9.80 -6.69
CA ASP A 51 -6.69 9.23 -7.88
C ASP A 51 -5.77 8.05 -7.54
N LEU A 52 -5.19 8.05 -6.33
CA LEU A 52 -4.21 7.05 -5.90
C LEU A 52 -4.58 6.49 -4.52
N ILE A 53 -4.79 5.19 -4.48
CA ILE A 53 -5.08 4.44 -3.26
C ILE A 53 -3.88 3.57 -2.93
N ILE A 54 -3.17 3.95 -1.88
CA ILE A 54 -2.10 3.17 -1.27
C ILE A 54 -2.70 2.48 -0.04
N ALA A 55 -2.29 1.25 0.28
CA ALA A 55 -2.71 0.58 1.51
C ALA A 55 -1.55 -0.10 2.22
N GLY A 56 -1.52 -0.05 3.55
CA GLY A 56 -0.45 -0.64 4.35
C GLY A 56 -0.91 -1.11 5.73
N PHE A 57 0.02 -1.75 6.43
CA PHE A 57 -0.18 -2.12 7.84
C PHE A 57 0.31 -1.03 8.77
N HIS A 58 -0.55 -0.66 9.71
CA HIS A 58 -0.24 0.30 10.78
C HIS A 58 -0.82 -0.23 12.08
N GLU A 59 0.03 -0.34 13.10
CA GLU A 59 -0.24 -1.02 14.38
C GLU A 59 -1.52 -0.56 15.11
N PRO A 60 -1.90 0.74 15.10
CA PRO A 60 -3.15 1.16 15.74
C PRO A 60 -4.42 0.62 15.09
N VAL A 61 -4.35 0.14 13.84
CA VAL A 61 -5.51 -0.38 13.09
C VAL A 61 -5.39 -1.90 12.89
N PHE A 62 -4.19 -2.38 12.58
CA PHE A 62 -3.90 -3.80 12.42
C PHE A 62 -2.59 -4.10 13.16
N ALA A 63 -2.72 -4.71 14.34
CA ALA A 63 -1.57 -5.14 15.12
C ALA A 63 -0.76 -6.20 14.35
N PRO A 64 0.56 -6.26 14.54
CA PRO A 64 1.37 -7.33 13.97
C PRO A 64 0.89 -8.73 14.40
N HIS A 65 0.73 -9.62 13.43
CA HIS A 65 0.37 -11.02 13.66
C HIS A 65 1.45 -11.98 13.12
N ASP A 66 1.16 -13.27 13.18
CA ASP A 66 1.93 -14.32 12.51
C ASP A 66 2.02 -14.10 10.99
N LYS A 67 2.96 -14.82 10.37
CA LYS A 67 3.32 -14.64 8.96
C LYS A 67 2.14 -14.93 8.05
N GLU A 68 1.35 -15.94 8.38
CA GLU A 68 0.21 -16.43 7.62
C GLU A 68 -0.92 -15.39 7.64
N THR A 69 -1.27 -14.88 8.83
CA THR A 69 -2.31 -13.85 9.01
C THR A 69 -1.96 -12.56 8.27
N ASN A 70 -0.72 -12.06 8.40
CA ASN A 70 -0.29 -10.85 7.69
C ASN A 70 -0.31 -11.06 6.17
N THR A 71 0.15 -12.23 5.70
CA THR A 71 0.15 -12.57 4.27
C THR A 71 -1.27 -12.64 3.72
N GLN A 72 -2.18 -13.29 4.44
CA GLN A 72 -3.59 -13.41 4.04
C GLN A 72 -4.24 -12.03 3.90
N ALA A 73 -4.10 -11.18 4.91
CA ALA A 73 -4.67 -9.83 4.89
C ALA A 73 -4.14 -9.02 3.70
N MET A 74 -2.82 -9.03 3.47
CA MET A 74 -2.21 -8.29 2.38
C MET A 74 -2.64 -8.81 1.00
N ILE A 75 -2.69 -10.13 0.81
CA ILE A 75 -3.16 -10.73 -0.46
C ILE A 75 -4.64 -10.43 -0.69
N ALA A 76 -5.48 -10.48 0.35
CA ALA A 76 -6.88 -10.13 0.24
C ALA A 76 -7.07 -8.65 -0.15
N THR A 77 -6.28 -7.74 0.43
CA THR A 77 -6.27 -6.33 0.03
C THR A 77 -5.85 -6.15 -1.42
N ILE A 78 -4.80 -6.84 -1.87
CA ILE A 78 -4.36 -6.82 -3.27
C ILE A 78 -5.46 -7.34 -4.21
N ALA A 79 -6.12 -8.44 -3.83
CA ALA A 79 -7.16 -9.07 -4.64
C ALA A 79 -8.49 -8.30 -4.64
N SER A 80 -8.67 -7.31 -3.75
CA SER A 80 -9.91 -6.53 -3.62
C SER A 80 -10.25 -5.66 -4.84
N GLY A 81 -9.25 -5.35 -5.68
CA GLY A 81 -9.40 -4.42 -6.81
C GLY A 81 -9.55 -2.95 -6.42
N LYS A 82 -9.37 -2.60 -5.14
CA LYS A 82 -9.56 -1.24 -4.60
C LYS A 82 -8.26 -0.46 -4.38
N VAL A 83 -7.11 -1.10 -4.55
CA VAL A 83 -5.79 -0.57 -4.17
C VAL A 83 -4.85 -0.58 -5.37
N HIS A 84 -4.03 0.47 -5.48
CA HIS A 84 -3.04 0.63 -6.53
C HIS A 84 -1.63 0.23 -6.07
N ILE A 85 -1.30 0.53 -4.81
CA ILE A 85 0.03 0.29 -4.24
C ILE A 85 -0.10 -0.28 -2.83
N ILE A 86 0.71 -1.29 -2.50
CA ILE A 86 0.94 -1.68 -1.10
C ILE A 86 2.16 -0.93 -0.55
N SER A 87 1.98 -0.17 0.52
CA SER A 87 3.07 0.57 1.17
C SER A 87 3.93 -0.32 2.06
N HIS A 88 5.24 -0.07 2.01
CA HIS A 88 6.30 -0.67 2.83
C HIS A 88 6.13 -2.16 3.19
N PRO A 89 5.82 -3.06 2.22
CA PRO A 89 5.58 -4.48 2.49
C PRO A 89 6.81 -5.24 3.00
N GLY A 90 8.00 -4.62 2.95
CA GLY A 90 9.24 -5.17 3.50
C GLY A 90 9.40 -5.00 5.01
N ASN A 91 8.49 -4.29 5.69
CA ASN A 91 8.57 -3.97 7.11
C ASN A 91 8.70 -5.25 7.98
N PRO A 92 9.83 -5.48 8.68
CA PRO A 92 10.04 -6.69 9.48
C PRO A 92 9.07 -6.86 10.64
N LYS A 93 8.43 -5.77 11.08
CA LYS A 93 7.40 -5.83 12.13
C LYS A 93 6.18 -6.65 11.68
N TYR A 94 5.93 -6.74 10.37
CA TYR A 94 4.89 -7.58 9.78
C TYR A 94 5.55 -8.66 8.93
N PRO A 95 5.94 -9.80 9.52
CA PRO A 95 6.50 -10.90 8.74
C PRO A 95 5.47 -11.37 7.71
N VAL A 96 5.91 -11.57 6.46
CA VAL A 96 5.03 -11.98 5.35
C VAL A 96 5.72 -12.94 4.38
N GLU A 97 4.94 -13.71 3.61
CA GLU A 97 5.41 -14.48 2.46
C GLU A 97 5.59 -13.59 1.22
N VAL A 98 6.74 -12.94 1.14
CA VAL A 98 7.07 -11.96 0.10
C VAL A 98 6.81 -12.48 -1.33
N LYS A 99 7.12 -13.75 -1.60
CA LYS A 99 6.91 -14.35 -2.93
C LYS A 99 5.42 -14.47 -3.28
N ALA A 100 4.59 -14.89 -2.33
CA ALA A 100 3.15 -15.03 -2.53
C ALA A 100 2.49 -13.66 -2.77
N ILE A 101 2.89 -12.65 -1.99
CA ILE A 101 2.44 -11.26 -2.18
C ILE A 101 2.87 -10.72 -3.53
N ALA A 102 4.13 -10.91 -3.95
CA ALA A 102 4.61 -10.45 -5.25
C ALA A 102 3.86 -11.09 -6.42
N GLN A 103 3.51 -12.37 -6.32
CA GLN A 103 2.71 -13.07 -7.32
C GLN A 103 1.27 -12.55 -7.36
N ALA A 104 0.64 -12.34 -6.19
CA ALA A 104 -0.70 -11.75 -6.10
C ALA A 104 -0.71 -10.33 -6.69
N ALA A 105 0.27 -9.50 -6.33
CA ALA A 105 0.42 -8.13 -6.81
C ALA A 105 0.55 -8.09 -8.34
N ALA A 106 1.38 -8.96 -8.91
CA ALA A 106 1.51 -9.09 -10.36
C ALA A 106 0.20 -9.52 -11.05
N LYS A 107 -0.52 -10.48 -10.45
CA LYS A 107 -1.79 -10.99 -10.97
C LYS A 107 -2.89 -9.92 -10.96
N HIS A 108 -2.92 -9.08 -9.93
CA HIS A 108 -3.97 -8.07 -9.72
C HIS A 108 -3.54 -6.66 -10.14
N HIS A 109 -2.38 -6.52 -10.80
CA HIS A 109 -1.83 -5.24 -11.27
C HIS A 109 -1.64 -4.18 -10.17
N VAL A 110 -1.25 -4.63 -8.97
CA VAL A 110 -0.94 -3.78 -7.81
C VAL A 110 0.58 -3.60 -7.70
N ALA A 111 1.05 -2.38 -7.48
CA ALA A 111 2.46 -2.11 -7.25
C ALA A 111 2.86 -2.39 -5.80
N LEU A 112 4.11 -2.79 -5.60
CA LEU A 112 4.71 -2.94 -4.27
C LEU A 112 5.76 -1.85 -4.08
N GLU A 113 5.64 -1.09 -2.98
CA GLU A 113 6.54 0.03 -2.68
C GLU A 113 7.94 -0.47 -2.28
N ILE A 114 8.96 0.24 -2.75
CA ILE A 114 10.31 0.22 -2.16
C ILE A 114 10.51 1.56 -1.47
N ASN A 115 10.25 1.60 -0.16
CA ASN A 115 10.19 2.85 0.59
C ASN A 115 11.60 3.33 0.98
N ASN A 116 12.01 4.51 0.51
CA ASN A 116 13.35 5.03 0.76
C ASN A 116 13.61 5.32 2.26
N SER A 117 12.57 5.73 3.01
CA SER A 117 12.71 6.01 4.44
C SER A 117 13.10 4.77 5.25
N SER A 118 12.72 3.58 4.76
CA SER A 118 13.03 2.29 5.40
C SER A 118 14.53 1.96 5.44
N PHE A 119 15.34 2.61 4.59
CA PHE A 119 16.79 2.38 4.53
C PHE A 119 17.58 3.39 5.38
N LEU A 120 16.96 4.50 5.77
CA LEU A 120 17.63 5.62 6.44
C LEU A 120 17.24 5.74 7.90
N HIS A 121 15.93 5.68 8.22
CA HIS A 121 15.42 6.09 9.53
C HIS A 121 14.30 5.20 10.08
N SER A 122 13.42 4.66 9.23
CA SER A 122 12.28 3.84 9.65
C SER A 122 12.56 2.35 9.42
N ARG A 123 11.97 1.44 10.21
CA ARG A 123 11.84 0.00 9.89
C ARG A 123 13.13 -0.72 9.45
N LYS A 124 14.19 -0.63 10.27
CA LYS A 124 15.49 -1.33 10.05
C LYS A 124 15.27 -2.82 9.77
N GLY A 125 15.97 -3.34 8.76
CA GLY A 125 15.87 -4.75 8.33
C GLY A 125 14.96 -5.00 7.12
N SER A 126 14.36 -3.94 6.54
CA SER A 126 13.49 -4.08 5.36
C SER A 126 14.23 -4.49 4.07
N GLU A 127 15.56 -4.34 4.02
CA GLU A 127 16.34 -4.49 2.79
C GLU A 127 16.27 -5.88 2.16
N ASP A 128 16.43 -6.94 2.96
CA ASP A 128 16.40 -8.32 2.46
C ASP A 128 15.03 -8.69 1.90
N ASN A 129 13.96 -8.25 2.56
CA ASN A 129 12.58 -8.44 2.10
C ASN A 129 12.32 -7.68 0.79
N CYS A 130 12.77 -6.43 0.70
CA CYS A 130 12.68 -5.62 -0.53
C CYS A 130 13.45 -6.24 -1.70
N ARG A 131 14.59 -6.89 -1.44
CA ARG A 131 15.35 -7.62 -2.45
C ARG A 131 14.65 -8.91 -2.86
N ALA A 132 14.10 -9.67 -1.91
CA ALA A 132 13.38 -10.92 -2.16
C ALA A 132 12.10 -10.71 -3.00
N GLY A 133 11.41 -9.58 -2.81
CA GLY A 133 10.21 -9.20 -3.57
C GLY A 133 10.49 -8.74 -5.01
N ARG A 134 11.76 -8.60 -5.39
CA ARG A 134 12.16 -8.19 -6.74
C ARG A 134 11.92 -9.32 -7.74
N CYS A 135 10.70 -9.39 -8.26
CA CYS A 135 10.40 -10.31 -9.35
C CYS A 135 11.12 -9.84 -10.62
N ARG A 136 12.04 -10.65 -11.17
CA ARG A 136 12.73 -10.33 -12.43
C ARG A 136 11.67 -10.18 -13.54
N ARG A 137 11.72 -9.07 -14.28
CA ARG A 137 10.80 -8.69 -15.39
C ARG A 137 10.46 -9.83 -16.37
N THR A 138 11.27 -10.88 -16.44
CA THR A 138 11.13 -12.01 -17.36
C THR A 138 10.08 -13.05 -16.96
N ARG A 139 9.53 -13.04 -15.73
CA ARG A 139 8.53 -14.06 -15.28
C ARG A 139 7.21 -13.53 -14.75
N CYS A 140 7.06 -12.22 -14.53
CA CYS A 140 5.80 -11.59 -14.16
C CYS A 140 5.67 -10.30 -14.96
N GLY A 141 4.64 -10.20 -15.79
CA GLY A 141 4.36 -9.00 -16.57
C GLY A 141 4.36 -7.75 -15.69
N ARG A 142 4.99 -6.68 -16.20
CA ARG A 142 5.09 -5.31 -15.63
C ARG A 142 4.83 -5.21 -14.11
N LEU A 143 5.76 -5.68 -13.26
CA LEU A 143 5.90 -5.07 -11.94
C LEU A 143 6.58 -3.71 -12.11
N GLY A 144 5.81 -2.63 -11.92
CA GLY A 144 6.37 -1.32 -11.66
C GLY A 144 6.78 -1.25 -10.19
N SER A 145 8.09 -1.23 -9.91
CA SER A 145 8.56 -0.74 -8.61
C SER A 145 8.41 0.77 -8.64
N VAL A 146 7.51 1.30 -7.82
CA VAL A 146 7.39 2.73 -7.62
C VAL A 146 8.36 3.09 -6.50
N ARG A 147 9.40 3.86 -6.84
CA ARG A 147 10.17 4.62 -5.87
C ARG A 147 9.42 5.93 -5.67
N LEU A 148 8.77 6.08 -4.53
CA LEU A 148 8.29 7.37 -4.04
C LEU A 148 9.43 8.05 -3.27
#